data_AF-A0A9X3TU03-F1
#
_entry.id   AF-A0A9X3TU03-F1
#
_cell.length_a   1.000
_cell.length_b   1.000
_cell.length_c   1.000
_cell.angle_alpha   90.00
_cell.angle_beta   90.00
_cell.angle_gamma   90.00
#
_symmetry.space_group_name_H-M   'P 1'
#
loop_
_entity.id
_entity.type
_entity.pdbx_description
1 polymer ?
#
loop_
_entity_poly.entity_id
_entity_poly.type
_entity_poly.pdbx_seq_one_letter_code
_entity_poly.pdbx_strand_id
1 'polypeptide(L)'
;KSQGGQAPIVIIPVSTSHYIMLARNLIYTGITRAESKVVLVGTKKALQIAIKNNKIVERNTRLTKRIVEDIQLYGLNKTAPPLPNWEERRAVDFS
;
A
#
# COMPACT_ATOMS: atom_id res chain seq x y z
N LYS A 1 -7.03 -14.03 5.02
CA LYS A 1 -7.48 -13.05 6.05
C LYS A 1 -6.48 -13.10 7.20
N SER A 2 -5.60 -12.10 7.28
CA SER A 2 -4.63 -11.92 8.37
C SER A 2 -4.29 -10.43 8.46
N GLN A 3 -5.28 -9.53 8.57
CA GLN A 3 -4.97 -8.13 8.89
C GLN A 3 -4.74 -8.03 10.40
N GLY A 4 -3.57 -7.56 10.81
CA GLY A 4 -3.28 -7.17 12.21
C GLY A 4 -2.71 -8.24 13.15
N GLY A 5 -2.45 -9.47 12.71
CA GLY A 5 -1.81 -10.49 13.54
C GLY A 5 -0.29 -10.45 13.44
N GLN A 6 0.39 -10.15 14.55
CA GLN A 6 1.82 -10.45 14.72
C GLN A 6 1.98 -11.97 14.82
N ALA A 7 3.02 -12.51 14.20
CA ALA A 7 3.32 -13.94 14.23
C ALA A 7 4.67 -14.16 14.90
N PRO A 8 4.80 -15.16 15.79
CA PRO A 8 6.06 -15.45 16.47
C PRO A 8 7.17 -15.76 15.46
N ILE A 9 6.85 -16.48 14.39
CA ILE A 9 7.78 -16.81 13.29
C ILE A 9 7.11 -16.52 11.95
N VAL A 10 7.82 -15.85 11.06
CA VAL A 10 7.38 -15.56 9.68
C VAL A 10 8.29 -16.26 8.68
N ILE A 11 7.70 -17.04 7.77
CA ILE A 11 8.42 -17.72 6.68
C ILE A 11 8.09 -17.00 5.37
N ILE A 12 9.11 -16.50 4.68
CA ILE A 12 8.97 -15.79 3.40
C ILE A 12 9.63 -16.62 2.29
N PRO A 13 8.85 -17.25 1.39
CA PRO A 13 9.41 -17.91 0.23
C PRO A 13 9.85 -16.88 -0.82
N VAL A 14 11.14 -16.90 -1.17
CA VAL A 14 11.80 -15.98 -2.13
C VAL A 14 12.29 -16.80 -3.33
N SER A 15 11.37 -17.21 -4.19
CA SER A 15 11.66 -17.99 -5.40
C SER A 15 11.60 -17.13 -6.66
N THR A 16 12.44 -17.45 -7.65
CA THR A 16 12.42 -16.82 -8.98
C THR A 16 11.15 -17.13 -9.78
N SER A 17 10.37 -18.15 -9.41
CA SER A 17 9.13 -18.50 -10.13
C SER A 17 7.97 -17.51 -9.87
N HIS A 18 8.00 -16.76 -8.77
CA HIS A 18 6.97 -15.76 -8.42
C HIS A 18 7.55 -14.33 -8.40
N TYR A 19 8.33 -14.00 -9.43
CA TYR A 19 9.02 -12.72 -9.64
C TYR A 19 8.12 -11.48 -9.49
N ILE A 20 6.82 -11.62 -9.78
CA ILE A 20 5.85 -10.52 -9.80
C ILE A 20 5.43 -10.08 -8.38
N MET A 21 5.46 -10.99 -7.40
CA MET A 21 5.12 -10.68 -6.00
C MET A 21 6.32 -10.31 -5.14
N LEU A 22 7.53 -10.30 -5.72
CA LEU A 22 8.77 -9.90 -5.07
C LEU A 22 8.86 -8.37 -5.01
N ALA A 23 7.98 -7.75 -4.22
CA ALA A 23 8.02 -6.34 -3.90
C ALA A 23 8.69 -6.12 -2.54
N ARG A 24 9.51 -5.08 -2.41
CA ARG A 24 10.11 -4.66 -1.13
C ARG A 24 9.08 -4.57 -0.01
N ASN A 25 7.87 -4.14 -0.34
CA ASN A 25 6.77 -3.92 0.59
C ASN A 25 6.34 -5.23 1.28
N LEU A 26 6.39 -6.36 0.57
CA LEU A 26 6.05 -7.69 1.11
C LEU A 26 7.13 -8.19 2.07
N ILE A 27 8.40 -8.02 1.71
CA ILE A 27 9.53 -8.38 2.58
C ILE A 27 9.52 -7.52 3.85
N TYR A 28 9.36 -6.19 3.70
CA TYR A 28 9.29 -5.27 4.82
C TYR A 28 8.10 -5.56 5.74
N THR A 29 6.94 -5.95 5.18
CA THR A 29 5.77 -6.36 5.99
C THR A 29 6.05 -7.67 6.73
N GLY A 30 6.68 -8.65 6.08
CA GLY A 30 7.04 -9.92 6.71
C GLY A 30 8.05 -9.74 7.84
N ILE A 31 9.01 -8.83 7.68
CA ILE A 31 9.99 -8.47 8.72
C ILE A 31 9.30 -7.76 9.88
N THR A 32 8.47 -6.75 9.62
CA THR A 32 7.83 -5.95 10.68
C THR A 32 6.69 -6.68 11.39
N ARG A 33 6.19 -7.79 10.83
CA ARG A 33 5.20 -8.66 11.49
C ARG A 33 5.77 -9.84 12.27
N ALA A 34 7.06 -10.11 12.15
CA ALA A 34 7.71 -11.16 12.93
C ALA A 34 8.06 -10.63 14.32
N GLU A 35 7.62 -11.33 15.35
CA GLU A 35 7.90 -10.95 16.74
C GLU A 35 9.28 -11.46 17.19
N SER A 36 9.68 -12.66 16.76
CA SER A 36 10.93 -13.28 17.20
C SER A 36 11.89 -13.66 16.07
N LYS A 37 11.41 -14.26 14.98
CA LYS A 37 12.27 -14.76 13.90
C LYS A 37 11.63 -14.63 12.52
N VAL A 38 12.46 -14.32 11.54
CA VAL A 38 12.12 -14.33 10.11
C VAL A 38 12.98 -15.38 9.42
N VAL A 39 12.37 -16.27 8.66
CA VAL A 39 13.07 -17.28 7.84
C VAL A 39 12.80 -16.98 6.37
N LEU A 40 13.87 -16.69 5.63
CA LEU A 40 13.82 -16.49 4.18
C LEU A 40 14.19 -17.81 3.49
N VAL A 41 13.27 -18.36 2.68
CA VAL A 41 13.49 -19.63 1.97
C VAL A 41 13.58 -19.35 0.47
N GLY A 42 14.76 -19.45 -0.13
CA GLY A 42 14.93 -19.07 -1.53
C GLY A 42 16.37 -18.91 -1.99
N THR A 43 16.57 -18.23 -3.12
CA THR A 43 17.91 -17.96 -3.67
C THR A 43 18.36 -16.54 -3.38
N LYS A 44 19.68 -16.35 -3.19
CA LYS A 44 20.29 -15.03 -2.97
C LYS A 44 19.98 -14.05 -4.11
N LYS A 45 19.93 -14.56 -5.35
CA LYS A 45 19.57 -13.79 -6.55
C LYS A 45 18.14 -13.24 -6.42
N ALA A 46 17.16 -14.10 -6.11
CA ALA A 46 15.76 -13.69 -5.94
C ALA A 46 15.58 -12.64 -4.84
N LEU A 47 16.34 -12.74 -3.74
CA LEU A 47 16.34 -11.73 -2.68
C LEU A 47 16.87 -10.38 -3.18
N GLN A 48 18.00 -10.38 -3.89
CA GLN A 48 18.56 -9.13 -4.46
C GLN A 48 17.59 -8.46 -5.43
N ILE A 49 16.91 -9.26 -6.25
CA ILE A 49 15.87 -8.78 -7.18
C ILE A 49 14.71 -8.14 -6.40
N ALA A 50 14.21 -8.79 -5.36
CA ALA A 50 13.09 -8.30 -4.56
C ALA A 50 13.41 -6.99 -3.82
N ILE A 51 14.63 -6.88 -3.29
CA ILE A 51 15.11 -5.66 -2.63
C ILE A 51 15.27 -4.52 -3.65
N LYS A 52 15.77 -4.83 -4.85
CA LYS A 52 15.91 -3.86 -5.96
C LYS A 52 14.59 -3.50 -6.61
N ASN A 53 13.56 -4.35 -6.51
CA ASN A 53 12.23 -4.10 -7.02
C ASN A 53 11.49 -3.07 -6.14
N ASN A 54 11.89 -1.82 -6.30
CA ASN A 54 11.22 -0.65 -5.78
C ASN A 54 10.25 -0.07 -6.83
N LYS A 55 9.68 -0.90 -7.72
CA LYS A 55 8.60 -0.44 -8.58
C LYS A 55 7.49 0.05 -7.66
N ILE A 56 7.37 1.36 -7.58
CA ILE A 56 6.23 2.03 -6.98
C ILE A 56 5.06 1.51 -7.80
N VAL A 57 4.23 0.66 -7.19
CA VAL A 57 2.94 0.34 -7.79
C VAL A 57 2.22 1.68 -7.78
N GLU A 58 2.11 2.31 -8.94
CA GLU A 58 1.27 3.48 -9.10
C GLU A 58 -0.13 3.09 -8.64
N ARG A 59 -0.48 3.59 -7.46
CA ARG A 59 -1.79 3.36 -6.89
C ARG A 59 -2.72 4.30 -7.62
N ASN A 60 -3.45 3.76 -8.60
CA ASN A 60 -4.54 4.44 -9.28
C ASN A 60 -5.67 4.72 -8.28
N THR A 61 -5.48 5.74 -7.44
CA THR A 61 -6.42 6.15 -6.41
C THR A 61 -6.75 7.62 -6.61
N ARG A 62 -8.05 7.95 -6.54
CA ARG A 62 -8.52 9.33 -6.63
C ARG A 62 -8.44 10.07 -5.28
N LEU A 63 -8.00 9.39 -4.21
CA LEU A 63 -7.95 9.95 -2.86
C LEU A 63 -7.08 11.20 -2.77
N THR A 64 -5.88 11.17 -3.37
CA THR A 64 -4.98 12.33 -3.36
C THR A 64 -5.61 13.52 -4.07
N LYS A 65 -6.26 13.30 -5.23
CA LYS A 65 -6.94 14.35 -5.99
C LYS A 65 -8.07 14.98 -5.16
N ARG A 66 -8.90 14.14 -4.52
CA ARG A 66 -10.00 14.58 -3.65
C ARG A 66 -9.53 15.42 -2.46
N ILE A 67 -8.47 15.00 -1.77
CA ILE A 67 -7.95 15.77 -0.62
C ILE A 67 -7.43 17.14 -1.07
N VAL A 68 -6.75 17.22 -2.22
CA VAL A 68 -6.25 18.49 -2.74
C VAL A 68 -7.39 19.41 -3.17
N GLU A 69 -8.41 18.88 -3.84
CA GLU A 69 -9.63 19.63 -4.23
C GLU A 69 -10.37 20.16 -2.99
N ASP A 70 -10.59 19.32 -1.97
CA ASP A 70 -11.22 19.71 -0.72
C ASP A 70 -10.38 20.79 0.00
N ILE A 71 -9.05 20.66 0.07
CA ILE A 71 -8.18 21.68 0.71
C ILE A 71 -8.20 23.00 -0.08
N GLN A 72 -8.21 22.95 -1.41
CA GLN A 72 -8.21 24.15 -2.26
C GLN A 72 -9.54 24.89 -2.19
N LEU A 73 -10.67 24.17 -2.23
CA LEU A 73 -12.00 24.75 -2.19
C LEU A 73 -12.35 25.30 -0.79
N TYR A 74 -11.94 24.61 0.27
CA TYR A 74 -12.38 24.93 1.64
C TYR A 74 -11.30 25.57 2.52
N GLY A 75 -10.02 25.31 2.25
CA GLY A 75 -8.89 25.83 3.04
C GLY A 75 -8.53 27.28 2.73
N LEU A 76 -8.83 27.76 1.52
CA LEU A 76 -8.54 29.14 1.09
C LEU A 76 -9.76 30.06 1.15
N ASN A 77 -10.99 29.52 1.23
CA ASN A 77 -12.21 30.31 1.19
C ASN A 77 -13.24 29.81 2.22
N LYS A 78 -13.35 30.49 3.36
CA LYS A 78 -14.28 30.13 4.46
C LYS A 78 -15.76 30.33 4.11
N THR A 79 -16.07 30.92 2.96
CA THR A 79 -17.43 31.08 2.43
C THR A 79 -17.83 29.95 1.47
N ALA A 80 -16.97 28.95 1.27
CA ALA A 80 -17.26 27.81 0.42
C ALA A 80 -18.50 27.02 0.93
N PRO A 81 -19.36 26.53 0.02
CA PRO A 81 -20.54 25.74 0.39
C PRO A 81 -20.09 24.47 1.13
N PRO A 82 -20.79 24.01 2.18
CA PRO A 82 -20.37 22.88 3.02
C PRO A 82 -20.01 21.64 2.19
N LEU A 83 -19.07 20.82 2.69
CA LEU A 83 -18.59 19.63 2.00
C LEU A 83 -19.79 18.77 1.55
N PRO A 84 -19.90 18.42 0.26
CA PRO A 84 -21.02 17.62 -0.24
C PRO A 84 -21.08 16.29 0.49
N ASN A 85 -22.29 15.78 0.68
CA ASN A 85 -22.51 14.56 1.44
C ASN A 85 -21.95 13.33 0.67
N TRP A 86 -21.86 12.18 1.35
CA TRP A 86 -21.24 10.99 0.76
C TRP A 86 -22.03 10.41 -0.43
N GLU A 87 -23.33 10.71 -0.56
CA GLU A 87 -24.18 10.30 -1.69
C GLU A 87 -23.88 11.14 -2.92
N GLU A 88 -23.83 12.47 -2.76
CA GLU A 88 -23.45 13.45 -3.79
C GLU A 88 -22.03 13.19 -4.29
N ARG A 89 -21.08 12.93 -3.38
CA ARG A 89 -19.69 12.58 -3.71
C ARG A 89 -19.58 11.26 -4.48
N ARG A 90 -20.54 10.34 -4.34
CA ARG A 90 -20.51 9.05 -5.04
C ARG A 90 -20.96 9.20 -6.48
N ALA A 91 -21.96 10.02 -6.76
CA ALA A 91 -22.46 10.27 -8.12
C ALA A 91 -21.37 10.81 -9.07
N VAL A 92 -20.47 11.66 -8.56
CA VAL A 92 -19.39 12.29 -9.33
C VAL A 92 -18.20 11.32 -9.59
N ASP A 93 -17.99 10.32 -8.74
CA ASP A 93 -16.86 9.38 -8.88
C ASP A 93 -17.09 8.30 -9.94
N PHE A 94 -18.35 8.00 -10.28
CA PHE A 94 -18.77 6.95 -11.23
C PHE A 94 -19.21 7.49 -12.60
N SER A 95 -19.08 8.80 -12.81
CA SER A 95 -19.28 9.47 -14.10
C SER A 95 -17.93 9.77 -14.76
#